data_AF-A0A9D2JVT0-F1
#
_entry.id   AF-A0A9D2JVT0-F1
#
_cell.length_a   1.000
_cell.length_b   1.000
_cell.length_c   1.000
_cell.angle_alpha   90.00
_cell.angle_beta   90.00
_cell.angle_gamma   90.00
#
_symmetry.space_group_name_H-M   'P 1'
#
loop_
_entity.id
_entity.type
_entity.pdbx_description
1 polymer ?
#
loop_
_entity_poly.entity_id
_entity_poly.type
_entity_poly.pdbx_seq_one_letter_code
_entity_poly.pdbx_strand_id
1 'polypeptide(L)'
;MTTLVNVTVGSLVEDVASIDWAKSDGLKTIRLLSMTPPTSHAFMEEQYKNVKLTIPAGSLAAYQEDGVWKSFLNMEEKESTGIGNVETADGKDISVEDGTIVVENAEGNISVYNMAGQLVKSVNANGGRMKMSLPRHGIYIVKAGSLAVKVVL
;
A
#
# COMPACT_ATOMS: atom_id res chain seq x y z
N MET A 1 -10.37 -5.71 -24.18
CA MET A 1 -9.13 -4.97 -23.84
C MET A 1 -9.04 -4.91 -22.33
N THR A 2 -7.90 -5.29 -21.76
CA THR A 2 -7.72 -5.34 -20.30
C THR A 2 -7.24 -3.98 -19.84
N THR A 3 -8.11 -3.18 -19.23
CA THR A 3 -7.73 -1.88 -18.67
C THR A 3 -7.23 -2.07 -17.24
N LEU A 4 -6.07 -1.51 -16.92
CA LEU A 4 -5.56 -1.53 -15.55
C LEU A 4 -6.31 -0.50 -14.72
N VAL A 5 -6.67 -0.85 -13.49
CA VAL A 5 -7.30 0.08 -12.53
C VAL A 5 -6.31 0.48 -11.45
N ASN A 6 -5.59 -0.50 -10.88
CA ASN A 6 -4.57 -0.30 -9.85
C ASN A 6 -3.30 -1.06 -10.24
N VAL A 7 -2.14 -0.42 -10.13
CA VAL A 7 -0.85 -1.04 -10.44
C VAL A 7 0.08 -0.87 -9.24
N THR A 8 0.74 -1.96 -8.83
CA THR A 8 1.84 -1.93 -7.85
C THR A 8 3.11 -2.44 -8.49
N VAL A 9 4.17 -1.66 -8.40
CA VAL A 9 5.49 -1.96 -8.95
C VAL A 9 6.45 -2.23 -7.79
N GLY A 10 7.14 -3.38 -7.85
CA GLY A 10 8.05 -3.83 -6.81
C GLY A 10 9.30 -2.94 -6.68
N SER A 11 9.94 -2.97 -5.51
CA SER A 11 11.08 -2.10 -5.20
C SER A 11 12.34 -2.36 -6.03
N LEU A 12 12.43 -3.53 -6.65
CA LEU A 12 13.54 -3.95 -7.51
C LEU A 12 13.24 -3.79 -9.01
N VAL A 13 12.06 -3.28 -9.37
CA VAL A 13 11.73 -3.01 -10.77
C VAL A 13 12.31 -1.66 -11.15
N GLU A 14 13.24 -1.67 -12.11
CA GLU A 14 13.93 -0.47 -12.58
C GLU A 14 13.38 0.06 -13.91
N ASP A 15 12.54 -0.73 -14.59
CA ASP A 15 11.97 -0.42 -15.90
C ASP A 15 10.52 -0.89 -15.99
N VAL A 16 9.63 0.06 -16.31
CA VAL A 16 8.20 -0.14 -16.57
C VAL A 16 7.79 0.40 -17.95
N ALA A 17 8.74 0.71 -18.83
CA ALA A 17 8.50 1.26 -20.16
C ALA A 17 7.71 0.29 -21.06
N SER A 18 7.75 -1.03 -20.80
CA SER A 18 6.91 -1.99 -21.52
C SER A 18 5.42 -1.87 -21.21
N ILE A 19 5.04 -1.11 -20.17
CA ILE A 19 3.63 -0.88 -19.81
C ILE A 19 3.07 0.22 -20.70
N ASP A 20 2.08 -0.14 -21.51
CA ASP A 20 1.33 0.80 -22.33
C ASP A 20 0.24 1.51 -21.49
N TRP A 21 0.68 2.48 -20.70
CA TRP A 21 -0.18 3.25 -19.80
C TRP A 21 -1.33 3.93 -20.54
N ALA A 22 -1.09 4.38 -21.78
CA ALA A 22 -2.05 5.06 -22.63
C ALA A 22 -3.29 4.21 -22.97
N LYS A 23 -3.22 2.88 -22.88
CA LYS A 23 -4.37 1.98 -23.08
C LYS A 23 -5.18 1.73 -21.80
N SER A 24 -4.77 2.30 -20.67
CA SER A 24 -5.40 2.09 -19.37
C SER A 24 -6.23 3.32 -18.96
N ASP A 25 -7.31 3.58 -19.70
CA ASP A 25 -8.23 4.70 -19.46
C ASP A 25 -8.89 4.66 -18.07
N GLY A 26 -8.96 3.46 -17.47
CA GLY A 26 -9.51 3.22 -16.13
C GLY A 26 -8.49 3.30 -15.00
N LEU A 27 -7.24 3.68 -15.27
CA LEU A 27 -6.17 3.72 -14.28
C LEU A 27 -6.47 4.78 -13.21
N LYS A 28 -6.46 4.36 -11.95
CA LYS A 28 -6.72 5.22 -10.79
C LYS A 28 -5.52 5.36 -9.89
N THR A 29 -4.73 4.30 -9.73
CA THR A 29 -3.62 4.30 -8.77
C THR A 29 -2.40 3.55 -9.30
N ILE A 30 -1.24 4.18 -9.13
CA ILE A 30 0.08 3.59 -9.31
C ILE A 30 0.79 3.65 -7.96
N ARG A 31 1.26 2.51 -7.48
CA ARG A 31 2.08 2.41 -6.26
C ARG A 31 3.47 1.92 -6.63
N LEU A 32 4.46 2.78 -6.42
CA LEU A 32 5.86 2.45 -6.60
C LEU A 32 6.49 2.13 -5.25
N LEU A 33 7.30 1.07 -5.22
CA LEU A 33 8.02 0.64 -4.02
C LEU A 33 9.53 0.94 -4.09
N SER A 34 10.01 1.49 -5.20
CA SER A 34 11.43 1.79 -5.43
C SER A 34 11.78 3.17 -4.86
N MET A 35 12.93 3.29 -4.18
CA MET A 35 13.43 4.58 -3.66
C MET A 35 13.87 5.52 -4.78
N THR A 36 14.15 4.97 -5.96
CA THR A 36 14.48 5.70 -7.17
C THR A 36 13.40 5.46 -8.22
N PRO A 37 13.09 6.47 -9.06
CA PRO A 37 12.10 6.32 -10.11
C PRO A 37 12.50 5.26 -11.14
N PRO A 38 11.63 4.29 -11.48
CA PRO A 38 11.90 3.37 -12.58
C PRO A 38 11.74 4.09 -13.92
N THR A 39 12.43 3.61 -14.94
CA THR A 39 12.28 4.11 -16.31
C THR A 39 10.85 3.87 -16.80
N SER A 40 10.21 4.90 -17.35
CA SER A 40 8.85 4.80 -17.91
C SER A 40 8.74 5.63 -19.19
N HIS A 41 7.81 5.26 -20.06
CA HIS A 41 7.31 6.16 -21.09
C HIS A 41 6.38 7.22 -20.50
N ALA A 42 6.12 8.27 -21.27
CA ALA A 42 5.20 9.33 -20.89
C ALA A 42 3.76 8.83 -20.77
N PHE A 43 3.02 9.44 -19.85
CA PHE A 43 1.60 9.22 -19.64
C PHE A 43 0.77 10.23 -20.43
N MET A 44 -0.53 9.98 -20.54
CA MET A 44 -1.49 10.95 -21.08
C MET A 44 -1.70 12.10 -20.08
N GLU A 45 -2.05 13.29 -20.58
CA GLU A 45 -2.29 14.46 -19.71
C GLU A 45 -3.33 14.20 -18.61
N GLU A 46 -4.38 13.45 -18.94
CA GLU A 46 -5.44 13.08 -18.01
C GLU A 46 -4.93 12.16 -16.91
N GLN A 47 -3.98 11.28 -17.21
CA GLN A 47 -3.40 10.37 -16.24
C GLN A 47 -2.52 11.12 -15.24
N TYR A 48 -1.71 12.07 -15.71
CA TYR A 48 -0.94 12.95 -14.82
C TYR A 48 -1.82 13.74 -13.84
N LYS A 49 -3.05 14.10 -14.25
CA LYS A 49 -4.01 14.87 -13.45
C LYS A 49 -4.86 14.01 -12.51
N ASN A 50 -5.22 12.81 -12.91
CA ASN A 50 -6.26 12.01 -12.25
C ASN A 50 -5.73 10.77 -11.52
N VAL A 51 -4.56 10.25 -11.92
CA VAL A 51 -3.99 9.06 -11.29
C VAL A 51 -3.29 9.45 -9.99
N LYS A 52 -3.58 8.69 -8.94
CA LYS A 52 -2.89 8.79 -7.66
C LYS A 52 -1.57 8.02 -7.74
N LEU A 53 -0.46 8.71 -7.49
CA LEU A 53 0.89 8.13 -7.47
C LEU A 53 1.37 8.04 -6.03
N THR A 54 1.50 6.82 -5.52
CA THR A 54 2.06 6.57 -4.19
C THR A 54 3.51 6.10 -4.33
N ILE A 55 4.44 6.81 -3.68
CA ILE A 55 5.88 6.52 -3.68
C ILE A 55 6.37 6.21 -2.25
N PRO A 56 7.54 5.57 -2.07
CA PRO A 56 8.08 5.33 -0.73
C PRO A 56 8.37 6.63 0.01
N ALA A 57 8.21 6.62 1.33
CA ALA A 57 8.63 7.74 2.17
C ALA A 57 10.13 8.03 2.03
N GLY A 58 10.48 9.32 1.90
CA GLY A 58 11.85 9.79 1.68
C GLY A 58 12.32 9.72 0.23
N SER A 59 11.44 9.42 -0.74
CA SER A 59 11.78 9.34 -2.17
C SER A 59 11.29 10.54 -2.99
N LEU A 60 10.48 11.45 -2.42
CA LEU A 60 9.85 12.57 -3.12
C LEU A 60 10.83 13.39 -3.96
N ALA A 61 12.01 13.72 -3.41
CA ALA A 61 13.01 14.51 -4.13
C ALA A 61 13.45 13.83 -5.44
N ALA A 62 13.72 12.52 -5.41
CA ALA A 62 14.14 11.77 -6.59
C ALA A 62 13.03 11.73 -7.66
N TYR A 63 11.77 11.59 -7.23
CA TYR A 63 10.62 11.60 -8.14
C TYR A 63 10.29 12.97 -8.71
N GLN A 64 10.59 14.06 -7.99
CA GLN A 64 10.43 15.44 -8.47
C GLN A 64 11.54 15.87 -9.45
N GLU A 65 12.72 15.26 -9.36
CA GLU A 65 13.82 15.49 -10.31
C GLU A 65 13.63 14.70 -11.63
N ASP A 66 12.83 13.63 -11.61
CA ASP A 66 12.61 12.76 -12.77
C ASP A 66 11.87 13.45 -13.93
N GLY A 67 12.17 13.04 -15.18
CA GLY A 67 11.56 13.63 -16.38
C GLY A 67 10.07 13.31 -16.56
N VAL A 68 9.63 12.13 -16.14
CA VAL A 68 8.28 11.60 -16.36
C VAL A 68 7.46 11.73 -15.09
N TRP A 69 7.97 11.21 -13.97
CA TRP A 69 7.18 11.05 -12.75
C TRP A 69 6.85 12.38 -12.06
N LYS A 70 7.69 13.42 -12.22
CA LYS A 70 7.42 14.76 -11.67
C LYS A 70 6.12 15.40 -12.16
N SER A 71 5.58 14.92 -13.29
CA SER A 71 4.40 15.49 -13.92
C SER A 71 3.09 15.07 -13.24
N PHE A 72 3.13 14.09 -12.33
CA PHE A 72 1.95 13.65 -11.58
C PHE A 72 1.53 14.68 -10.53
N LEU A 73 0.27 15.11 -10.58
CA LEU A 73 -0.27 16.13 -9.66
C LEU A 73 -0.70 15.54 -8.31
N ASN A 74 -1.05 14.25 -8.26
CA ASN A 74 -1.50 13.56 -7.05
C ASN A 74 -0.43 12.59 -6.54
N MET A 75 0.78 13.10 -6.30
CA MET A 75 1.88 12.33 -5.73
C MET A 75 1.87 12.38 -4.21
N GLU A 76 1.91 11.23 -3.55
CA GLU A 76 2.01 11.12 -2.10
C GLU A 76 3.13 10.16 -1.69
N GLU A 77 3.86 10.52 -0.65
CA GLU A 77 4.74 9.58 0.05
C GLU A 77 3.91 8.71 0.99
N LYS A 78 4.12 7.40 0.92
CA LYS A 78 3.56 6.46 1.86
C LYS A 78 4.67 5.55 2.35
N GLU A 79 4.74 5.39 3.66
CA GLU A 79 5.63 4.42 4.27
C GLU A 79 5.41 3.06 3.59
N SER A 80 6.51 2.47 3.11
CA SER A 80 6.50 1.07 2.74
C SER A 80 6.44 0.29 4.05
N THR A 81 5.25 0.19 4.63
CA THR A 81 4.97 -0.91 5.55
C THR A 81 5.30 -2.14 4.72
N GLY A 82 6.39 -2.84 5.08
CA GLY A 82 6.93 -3.95 4.28
C GLY A 82 6.00 -5.15 4.19
N ILE A 83 4.73 -4.94 4.55
CA ILE A 83 3.71 -5.93 4.69
C ILE A 83 2.32 -5.29 4.52
N GLY A 84 1.52 -5.93 3.67
CA GLY A 84 0.52 -5.29 2.85
C GLY A 84 -0.64 -4.64 3.61
N ASN A 85 -0.86 -3.35 3.33
CA ASN A 85 -2.21 -2.84 3.25
C ASN A 85 -2.97 -3.69 2.23
N VAL A 86 -3.84 -4.56 2.72
CA VAL A 86 -4.81 -5.24 1.88
C VAL A 86 -6.13 -4.52 2.11
N GLU A 87 -6.36 -3.50 1.31
CA GLU A 87 -7.71 -2.98 1.13
C GLU A 87 -8.50 -4.08 0.42
N THR A 88 -9.40 -4.71 1.16
CA THR A 88 -10.33 -5.69 0.59
C THR A 88 -11.47 -4.97 -0.12
N ALA A 89 -12.15 -5.63 -1.06
CA ALA A 89 -13.34 -5.09 -1.73
C ALA A 89 -14.44 -4.64 -0.74
N ASP A 90 -14.40 -5.14 0.50
CA ASP A 90 -15.32 -4.81 1.59
C ASP A 90 -14.87 -3.59 2.43
N GLY A 91 -13.78 -2.90 2.05
CA GLY A 91 -13.30 -1.69 2.73
C GLY A 91 -12.55 -1.91 4.05
N LYS A 92 -12.25 -3.17 4.42
CA LYS A 92 -11.41 -3.49 5.59
C LYS A 92 -9.95 -3.16 5.31
N ASP A 93 -9.30 -2.50 6.26
CA ASP A 93 -7.87 -2.19 6.24
C ASP A 93 -7.18 -2.61 7.54
N ILE A 94 -5.93 -3.05 7.42
CA ILE A 94 -5.03 -3.35 8.54
C ILE A 94 -3.70 -2.66 8.23
N SER A 95 -3.28 -1.76 9.10
CA SER A 95 -2.07 -0.95 8.95
C SER A 95 -1.33 -0.80 10.28
N VAL A 96 -0.19 -0.11 10.24
CA VAL A 96 0.61 0.21 11.43
C VAL A 96 0.83 1.72 11.47
N GLU A 97 0.50 2.33 12.60
CA GLU A 97 0.74 3.75 12.88
C GLU A 97 1.38 3.88 14.25
N ASP A 98 2.48 4.64 14.35
CA ASP A 98 3.16 4.91 15.62
C ASP A 98 3.44 3.64 16.47
N GLY A 99 3.94 2.58 15.81
CA GLY A 99 4.25 1.29 16.47
C GLY A 99 3.02 0.50 16.94
N THR A 100 1.82 0.86 16.44
CA THR A 100 0.55 0.28 16.87
C THR A 100 -0.21 -0.27 15.67
N ILE A 101 -0.81 -1.46 15.81
CA ILE A 101 -1.66 -2.03 14.76
C ILE A 101 -2.95 -1.22 14.70
N VAL A 102 -3.34 -0.78 13.51
CA VAL A 102 -4.61 -0.11 13.24
C VAL A 102 -5.47 -1.02 12.37
N VAL A 103 -6.74 -1.18 12.76
CA VAL A 103 -7.73 -1.96 12.01
C VAL A 103 -8.94 -1.09 11.78
N GLU A 104 -9.42 -1.02 10.53
CA GLU A 104 -10.59 -0.23 10.14
C GLU A 104 -11.62 -1.09 9.41
N ASN A 105 -12.91 -0.79 9.64
CA ASN A 105 -14.05 -1.43 8.98
C ASN A 105 -14.16 -2.95 9.16
N ALA A 106 -13.45 -3.52 10.14
CA ALA A 106 -13.53 -4.93 10.47
C ALA A 106 -14.55 -5.18 11.58
N GLU A 107 -15.36 -6.22 11.42
CA GLU A 107 -16.31 -6.70 12.43
C GLU A 107 -15.95 -8.12 12.86
N GLY A 108 -16.23 -8.43 14.13
CA GLY A 108 -15.96 -9.74 14.71
C GLY A 108 -14.51 -9.91 15.18
N ASN A 109 -14.09 -11.16 15.33
CA ASN A 109 -12.81 -11.46 15.99
C ASN A 109 -11.60 -11.10 15.12
N ILE A 110 -10.71 -10.31 15.69
CA ILE A 110 -9.37 -10.00 15.21
C ILE A 110 -8.37 -10.77 16.06
N SER A 111 -7.52 -11.56 15.40
CA SER A 111 -6.49 -12.35 16.07
C SER A 111 -5.11 -11.96 15.56
N VAL A 112 -4.17 -11.74 16.48
CA VAL A 112 -2.79 -11.38 16.18
C VAL A 112 -1.87 -12.53 16.60
N TYR A 113 -1.06 -13.02 15.68
CA TYR A 113 -0.15 -14.14 15.88
C TYR A 113 1.31 -13.70 15.72
N ASN A 114 2.22 -14.31 16.47
CA ASN A 114 3.65 -14.17 16.22
C ASN A 114 4.13 -15.10 15.08
N MET A 115 5.40 -15.00 14.71
CA MET A 115 6.01 -15.84 13.67
C MET A 115 6.09 -17.34 14.00
N ALA A 116 5.92 -17.72 15.28
CA ALA A 116 5.78 -19.12 15.69
C ALA A 116 4.33 -19.63 15.58
N GLY A 117 3.40 -18.80 15.08
CA GLY A 117 1.98 -19.13 14.96
C GLY A 117 1.20 -19.06 16.28
N GLN A 118 1.80 -18.56 17.36
CA GLN A 118 1.13 -18.44 18.65
C GLN A 118 0.25 -17.20 18.69
N LEU A 119 -0.96 -17.33 19.24
CA LEU A 119 -1.88 -16.21 19.46
C LEU A 119 -1.30 -15.27 20.53
N VAL A 120 -1.06 -14.02 20.16
CA VAL A 120 -0.54 -12.95 21.01
C VAL A 120 -1.66 -12.08 21.55
N LYS A 121 -2.67 -11.80 20.73
CA LYS A 121 -3.82 -10.96 21.10
C LYS A 121 -5.06 -11.36 20.33
N SER A 122 -6.23 -11.29 20.96
CA SER A 122 -7.53 -11.46 20.31
C SER A 122 -8.51 -10.41 20.82
N VAL A 123 -9.21 -9.74 19.92
CA VAL A 123 -10.18 -8.68 20.24
C VAL A 123 -11.35 -8.74 19.28
N ASN A 124 -12.55 -8.35 19.72
CA ASN A 124 -13.68 -8.17 18.80
C ASN A 124 -13.72 -6.73 18.30
N ALA A 125 -13.71 -6.57 16.98
CA ALA A 125 -13.92 -5.30 16.31
C ALA A 125 -15.41 -5.08 16.02
N ASN A 126 -15.83 -3.81 15.97
CA ASN A 126 -17.22 -3.38 15.85
C ASN A 126 -17.50 -2.61 14.54
N GLY A 127 -16.62 -2.74 13.54
CA GLY A 127 -16.71 -2.02 12.28
C GLY A 127 -16.08 -0.62 12.29
N GLY A 128 -15.68 -0.10 13.45
CA GLY A 128 -14.95 1.17 13.55
C GLY A 128 -13.43 1.04 13.42
N ARG A 129 -12.74 2.18 13.54
CA ARG A 129 -11.27 2.22 13.69
C ARG A 129 -10.88 1.77 15.09
N MET A 130 -9.92 0.86 15.18
CA MET A 130 -9.36 0.35 16.43
C MET A 130 -7.84 0.35 16.38
N LYS A 131 -7.20 0.67 17.51
CA LYS A 131 -5.76 0.60 17.68
C LYS A 131 -5.39 -0.50 18.69
N MET A 132 -4.35 -1.28 18.40
CA MET A 132 -3.86 -2.36 19.25
C MET A 132 -2.35 -2.29 19.42
N SER A 133 -1.92 -2.00 20.65
CA SER A 133 -0.50 -2.12 21.02
C SER A 133 -0.18 -3.56 21.44
N LEU A 134 1.05 -3.97 21.14
CA LEU A 134 1.62 -5.27 21.52
C LEU A 134 2.81 -5.06 22.46
N PRO A 135 3.16 -6.05 23.29
CA PRO A 135 4.21 -5.90 24.30
C PRO A 135 5.64 -5.83 23.71
N ARG A 136 5.83 -6.21 22.44
CA ARG A 136 7.14 -6.19 21.76
C ARG A 136 6.98 -5.73 20.32
N HIS A 137 8.01 -5.04 19.83
CA HIS A 137 8.19 -4.76 18.41
C HIS A 137 8.67 -6.02 17.70
N GLY A 138 8.27 -6.21 16.45
CA GLY A 138 8.53 -7.45 15.72
C GLY A 138 7.48 -7.76 14.65
N ILE A 139 7.60 -8.95 14.08
CA ILE A 139 6.73 -9.39 12.98
C ILE A 139 5.53 -10.17 13.54
N TYR A 140 4.34 -9.80 13.07
CA TYR A 140 3.08 -10.44 13.44
C TYR A 140 2.23 -10.78 12.22
N ILE A 141 1.25 -11.67 12.38
CA ILE A 141 0.14 -11.89 11.44
C ILE A 141 -1.14 -11.41 12.10
N VAL A 142 -1.84 -10.47 11.51
CA VAL A 142 -3.15 -9.98 11.94
C VAL A 142 -4.22 -10.59 11.05
N LYS A 143 -5.17 -11.30 11.65
CA LYS A 143 -6.29 -11.93 10.96
C LYS A 143 -7.60 -11.24 11.32
N ALA A 144 -8.35 -10.81 10.31
CA ALA A 144 -9.67 -10.20 10.40
C ALA A 144 -10.64 -10.89 9.44
N GLY A 145 -11.42 -11.87 9.92
CA GLY A 145 -12.26 -12.70 9.05
C GLY A 145 -11.43 -13.51 8.04
N SER A 146 -11.67 -13.31 6.74
CA SER A 146 -10.88 -13.90 5.64
C SER A 146 -9.57 -13.17 5.38
N LEU A 147 -9.40 -11.95 5.90
CA LEU A 147 -8.20 -11.17 5.68
C LEU A 147 -7.09 -11.62 6.66
N ALA A 148 -5.89 -11.83 6.14
CA ALA A 148 -4.69 -12.04 6.94
C ALA A 148 -3.55 -11.18 6.39
N VAL A 149 -3.00 -10.32 7.24
CA VAL A 149 -1.96 -9.35 6.89
C VAL A 149 -0.80 -9.56 7.85
N LYS A 150 0.40 -9.77 7.31
CA LYS A 150 1.60 -9.74 8.14
C LYS A 150 1.85 -8.24 8.50
N VAL A 151 2.40 -7.90 9.67
CA VAL A 151 2.73 -6.51 10.07
C VAL A 151 4.06 -6.48 10.80
N VAL A 152 4.79 -5.36 10.71
CA VAL A 152 6.01 -5.11 11.49
C VAL A 152 5.68 -3.93 12.38
N LEU A 153 5.82 -4.13 13.69
CA LEU A 153 5.79 -3.08 14.69
C LEU A 153 7.19 -2.66 15.07
#